data_AF-A0A7K1BRG3-F1
#
_entry.id   AF-A0A7K1BRG3-F1
#
_cell.length_a   1.000
_cell.length_b   1.000
_cell.length_c   1.000
_cell.angle_alpha   90.00
_cell.angle_beta   90.00
_cell.angle_gamma   90.00
#
_symmetry.space_group_name_H-M   'P 1'
#
loop_
_entity.id
_entity.type
_entity.pdbx_description
1 polymer ?
#
loop_
_entity_poly.entity_id
_entity_poly.type
_entity_poly.pdbx_seq_one_letter_code
_entity_poly.pdbx_strand_id
1 'polypeptide(L)'
;MAAKDLYEKDFYKVLGLPKTAEADEIKKKYRTLARELHPDKTKGDSVREEKFKEVSEAYEILSDAKKRAEYDEARSLFERGGFRAPQGGQNFQGGDFNDLFGGGNPQDIFANLFGGGGRRGPRKGQDLQTEATITFRESVFGTTLELKLTSDRGVPQNVSARVPAGVNDGAKIRVKGKGAYGEAGPGDLFILLHVKPHPIFSRKSENLTIVLPVTFTEAALGADIKVPTLSGDDVTVRLAPGTPNGRVLRVKGRGITKGSTTGDLLVTVEVQVPQRVESKAAEALRTFEKETASIDVRADFISKASI
;
A
#
# COMPACT_ATOMS: atom_id res chain seq x y z
N MET A 1 0.17 25.95 -16.53
CA MET A 1 0.51 27.37 -16.42
C MET A 1 1.90 27.57 -17.00
N ALA A 2 2.08 28.47 -17.96
CA ALA A 2 3.43 28.81 -18.43
C ALA A 2 4.07 29.77 -17.42
N ALA A 3 5.36 29.65 -17.15
CA ALA A 3 6.08 30.57 -16.25
C ALA A 3 5.97 32.05 -16.70
N LYS A 4 5.62 32.28 -17.96
CA LYS A 4 5.35 33.58 -18.58
C LYS A 4 4.08 34.27 -18.04
N ASP A 5 3.04 33.50 -17.72
CA ASP A 5 1.74 34.05 -17.28
C ASP A 5 1.81 34.71 -15.89
N LEU A 6 2.76 34.26 -15.06
CA LEU A 6 2.94 34.70 -13.68
C LEU A 6 3.38 36.17 -13.56
N TYR A 7 4.02 36.73 -14.59
CA TYR A 7 4.62 38.08 -14.56
C TYR A 7 3.89 39.07 -15.48
N GLU A 8 3.20 38.60 -16.52
CA GLU A 8 2.50 39.46 -17.48
C GLU A 8 1.06 39.79 -17.05
N LYS A 9 0.39 38.92 -16.27
CA LYS A 9 -1.00 39.12 -15.86
C LYS A 9 -1.12 39.88 -14.54
N ASP A 10 -2.08 40.80 -14.50
CA ASP A 10 -2.44 41.55 -13.30
C ASP A 10 -3.54 40.83 -12.51
N PHE A 11 -3.17 39.95 -11.58
CA PHE A 11 -4.13 39.16 -10.79
C PHE A 11 -5.07 40.03 -9.92
N TYR A 12 -4.64 41.22 -9.53
CA TYR A 12 -5.51 42.16 -8.82
C TYR A 12 -6.59 42.72 -9.75
N LYS A 13 -6.23 43.09 -10.99
CA LYS A 13 -7.22 43.48 -12.01
C LYS A 13 -8.15 42.34 -12.39
N VAL A 14 -7.66 41.10 -12.46
CA VAL A 14 -8.51 39.91 -12.73
C VAL A 14 -9.60 39.76 -11.67
N LEU A 15 -9.27 40.00 -10.39
CA LEU A 15 -10.25 39.97 -9.30
C LEU A 15 -11.04 41.29 -9.12
N GLY A 16 -10.72 42.33 -9.89
CA GLY A 16 -11.32 43.66 -9.77
C GLY A 16 -11.00 44.35 -8.43
N LEU A 17 -9.80 44.13 -7.89
CA LEU A 17 -9.35 44.65 -6.61
C LEU A 17 -8.10 45.56 -6.78
N PRO A 18 -7.87 46.52 -5.86
CA PRO A 18 -6.60 47.25 -5.81
C PRO A 18 -5.48 46.35 -5.27
N LYS A 19 -4.20 46.69 -5.58
CA LYS A 19 -3.01 45.98 -5.06
C LYS A 19 -2.96 45.98 -3.52
N THR A 20 -3.60 46.95 -2.87
CA THR A 20 -3.69 47.11 -1.41
C THR A 20 -4.80 46.28 -0.76
N ALA A 21 -5.52 45.43 -1.51
CA ALA A 21 -6.65 44.68 -0.97
C ALA A 21 -6.20 43.69 0.12
N GLU A 22 -6.98 43.61 1.20
CA GLU A 22 -6.73 42.67 2.29
C GLU A 22 -7.06 41.23 1.89
N ALA A 23 -6.45 40.24 2.54
CA ALA A 23 -6.66 38.82 2.22
C ALA A 23 -8.13 38.39 2.30
N ASP A 24 -8.88 38.96 3.24
CA ASP A 24 -10.32 38.72 3.39
C ASP A 24 -11.16 39.30 2.24
N GLU A 25 -10.74 40.43 1.67
CA GLU A 25 -11.40 41.05 0.52
C GLU A 25 -11.19 40.23 -0.75
N ILE A 26 -9.95 39.75 -0.96
CA ILE A 26 -9.57 38.84 -2.04
C ILE A 26 -10.44 37.57 -1.99
N LYS A 27 -10.57 36.97 -0.81
CA LYS A 27 -11.39 35.78 -0.58
C LYS A 27 -12.88 36.01 -0.83
N LYS A 28 -13.43 37.17 -0.40
CA LYS A 28 -14.84 37.52 -0.63
C LYS A 28 -15.12 37.74 -2.12
N LYS A 29 -14.24 38.44 -2.84
CA LYS A 29 -14.39 38.68 -4.28
C LYS A 29 -14.27 37.39 -5.08
N TYR A 30 -13.28 36.55 -4.79
CA TYR A 30 -13.16 35.23 -5.42
C TYR A 30 -14.43 34.40 -5.25
N ARG A 31 -14.98 34.30 -4.03
CA ARG A 31 -16.22 33.54 -3.79
C ARG A 31 -17.43 34.07 -4.56
N THR A 32 -17.48 35.37 -4.78
CA THR A 32 -18.57 36.01 -5.54
C THR A 32 -18.43 35.66 -7.03
N LEU A 33 -17.26 35.92 -7.61
CA LEU A 33 -16.95 35.63 -9.01
C LEU A 33 -17.03 34.13 -9.33
N ALA A 34 -16.53 33.26 -8.43
CA ALA A 34 -16.60 31.82 -8.60
C ALA A 34 -18.04 31.28 -8.61
N ARG A 35 -18.96 31.91 -7.86
CA ARG A 35 -20.38 31.55 -7.87
C ARG A 35 -21.13 32.06 -9.10
N GLU A 36 -20.66 33.13 -9.72
CA GLU A 36 -21.25 33.73 -10.93
C GLU A 36 -20.75 33.03 -12.19
N LEU A 37 -19.46 32.67 -12.21
CA LEU A 37 -18.77 32.07 -13.35
C LEU A 37 -18.71 30.53 -13.29
N HIS A 38 -19.33 29.91 -12.28
CA HIS A 38 -19.31 28.45 -12.11
C HIS A 38 -19.84 27.73 -13.36
N PRO A 39 -19.16 26.67 -13.85
CA PRO A 39 -19.56 25.93 -15.06
C PRO A 39 -21.02 25.48 -15.06
N ASP A 40 -21.54 25.03 -13.91
CA ASP A 40 -22.94 24.59 -13.78
C ASP A 40 -23.97 25.71 -14.02
N LYS A 41 -23.61 26.97 -13.75
CA LYS A 41 -24.50 28.12 -13.99
C LYS A 41 -24.34 28.71 -15.37
N THR A 42 -23.16 28.60 -15.95
CA THR A 42 -22.82 29.22 -17.25
C THR A 42 -23.06 28.29 -18.44
N LYS A 43 -23.49 27.04 -18.19
CA LYS A 43 -23.99 26.07 -19.20
C LYS A 43 -23.10 25.94 -20.44
N GLY A 44 -21.78 25.96 -20.27
CA GLY A 44 -20.81 25.76 -21.36
C GLY A 44 -20.46 27.02 -22.18
N ASP A 45 -20.74 28.21 -21.67
CA ASP A 45 -20.20 29.46 -22.24
C ASP A 45 -18.67 29.53 -22.06
N SER A 46 -17.94 29.33 -23.17
CA SER A 46 -16.48 29.26 -23.20
C SER A 46 -15.80 30.53 -22.68
N VAL A 47 -16.39 31.70 -22.91
CA VAL A 47 -15.82 32.99 -22.46
C VAL A 47 -15.91 33.12 -20.93
N ARG A 48 -17.00 32.63 -20.33
CA ARG A 48 -17.16 32.63 -18.87
C ARG A 48 -16.32 31.56 -18.20
N GLU A 49 -16.10 30.43 -18.87
CA GLU A 49 -15.20 29.38 -18.39
C GLU A 49 -13.74 29.85 -18.37
N GLU A 50 -13.31 30.59 -19.40
CA GLU A 50 -11.96 31.19 -19.43
C GLU A 50 -11.78 32.20 -18.30
N LYS A 51 -12.78 33.08 -18.08
CA LYS A 51 -12.78 34.00 -16.93
C LYS A 51 -12.77 33.27 -15.58
N PHE A 52 -13.46 32.14 -15.46
CA PHE A 52 -13.42 31.34 -14.23
C PHE A 52 -12.02 30.77 -13.96
N LYS A 53 -11.32 30.33 -15.01
CA LYS A 53 -9.92 29.85 -14.92
C LYS A 53 -8.99 30.96 -14.46
N GLU A 54 -9.08 32.15 -15.06
CA GLU A 54 -8.26 33.30 -14.67
C GLU A 54 -8.52 33.75 -13.22
N VAL A 55 -9.78 33.78 -12.80
CA VAL A 55 -10.16 34.13 -11.42
C VAL A 55 -9.64 33.11 -10.39
N SER A 56 -9.63 31.83 -10.77
CA SER A 56 -9.11 30.75 -9.91
C SER A 56 -7.60 30.80 -9.78
N GLU A 57 -6.91 31.06 -10.89
CA GLU A 57 -5.46 31.27 -10.95
C GLU A 57 -5.02 32.47 -10.10
N ALA A 58 -5.71 33.59 -10.24
CA ALA A 58 -5.47 34.79 -9.42
C ALA A 58 -5.64 34.51 -7.92
N TYR A 59 -6.67 33.76 -7.54
CA TYR A 59 -6.89 33.42 -6.13
C TYR A 59 -5.84 32.45 -5.58
N GLU A 60 -5.36 31.48 -6.36
CA GLU A 60 -4.32 30.55 -5.90
C GLU A 60 -3.02 31.26 -5.48
N ILE A 61 -2.66 32.33 -6.19
CA ILE A 61 -1.46 33.11 -5.92
C ILE A 61 -1.72 34.15 -4.82
N LEU A 62 -2.84 34.89 -4.91
CA LEU A 62 -3.12 36.00 -3.99
C LEU A 62 -3.67 35.57 -2.62
N SER A 63 -4.15 34.32 -2.47
CA SER A 63 -4.68 33.82 -1.19
C SER A 63 -3.60 33.33 -0.22
N ASP A 64 -2.40 33.00 -0.71
CA ASP A 64 -1.27 32.61 0.13
C ASP A 64 -0.32 33.78 0.33
N ALA A 65 0.02 34.10 1.58
CA ALA A 65 0.83 35.26 1.92
C ALA A 65 2.24 35.23 1.29
N LYS A 66 2.84 34.04 1.14
CA LYS A 66 4.18 33.89 0.53
C LYS A 66 4.10 34.06 -0.98
N LYS A 67 3.16 33.35 -1.64
CA LYS A 67 2.95 33.46 -3.10
C LYS A 67 2.57 34.88 -3.52
N ARG A 68 1.77 35.59 -2.70
CA ARG A 68 1.41 36.98 -2.93
C ARG A 68 2.62 37.90 -2.86
N ALA A 69 3.48 37.75 -1.84
CA ALA A 69 4.68 38.56 -1.70
C ALA A 69 5.65 38.33 -2.87
N GLU A 70 5.85 37.07 -3.27
CA GLU A 70 6.67 36.69 -4.43
C GLU A 70 6.13 37.30 -5.72
N TYR A 71 4.82 37.24 -5.94
CA TYR A 71 4.16 37.86 -7.09
C TYR A 71 4.30 39.39 -7.10
N ASP A 72 4.12 40.04 -5.95
CA ASP A 72 4.23 41.49 -5.83
C ASP A 72 5.67 41.96 -6.10
N GLU A 73 6.67 41.23 -5.59
CA GLU A 73 8.10 41.50 -5.83
C GLU A 73 8.47 41.30 -7.31
N ALA A 74 8.15 40.12 -7.85
CA ALA A 74 8.29 39.76 -9.25
C ALA A 74 7.75 40.83 -10.21
N ARG A 75 6.54 41.29 -9.91
CA ARG A 75 5.84 42.27 -10.73
C ARG A 75 6.39 43.68 -10.57
N SER A 76 6.86 44.05 -9.37
CA SER A 76 7.55 45.31 -9.17
C SER A 76 8.88 45.38 -9.94
N LEU A 77 9.57 44.26 -10.06
CA LEU A 77 10.79 44.13 -10.87
C LEU A 77 10.49 44.22 -12.36
N PHE A 78 9.40 43.60 -12.83
CA PHE A 78 8.93 43.73 -14.21
C PHE A 78 8.48 45.15 -14.56
N GLU A 79 7.69 45.81 -13.71
CA GLU A 79 7.21 47.20 -13.90
C GLU A 79 8.35 48.23 -13.88
N ARG A 80 9.46 47.93 -13.17
CA ARG A 80 10.69 48.75 -13.16
C ARG A 80 11.65 48.46 -14.33
N GLY A 81 11.28 47.59 -15.26
CA GLY A 81 12.09 47.24 -16.43
C GLY A 81 13.25 46.29 -16.13
N GLY A 82 13.17 45.51 -15.05
CA GLY A 82 14.18 44.52 -14.62
C GLY A 82 14.34 43.30 -15.54
N PHE A 83 13.50 43.17 -16.56
CA PHE A 83 13.69 42.25 -17.70
C PHE A 83 14.11 43.03 -18.95
N ARG A 84 15.19 43.81 -18.85
CA ARG A 84 15.90 44.31 -20.04
C ARG A 84 16.89 43.23 -20.45
N ALA A 85 16.64 42.58 -21.58
CA ALA A 85 17.68 41.82 -22.28
C ALA A 85 18.94 42.71 -22.37
N PRO A 86 20.14 42.21 -22.04
CA PRO A 86 21.33 43.03 -21.99
C PRO A 86 21.59 43.63 -23.37
N GLN A 87 21.35 44.93 -23.51
CA GLN A 87 21.78 45.72 -24.65
C GLN A 87 23.27 46.03 -24.45
N GLY A 88 24.11 45.10 -24.89
CA GLY A 88 25.56 45.20 -24.81
C GLY A 88 26.17 43.98 -25.47
N GLY A 89 26.52 44.12 -26.75
CA GLY A 89 26.94 43.01 -27.59
C GLY A 89 28.16 42.27 -27.06
N GLN A 90 27.99 40.97 -26.82
CA GLN A 90 29.02 39.96 -27.07
C GLN A 90 28.35 38.57 -27.08
N ASN A 91 28.40 37.94 -28.25
CA ASN A 91 28.19 36.53 -28.56
C ASN A 91 27.60 35.63 -27.45
N PHE A 92 26.28 35.39 -27.54
CA PHE A 92 25.69 34.13 -27.09
C PHE A 92 25.09 33.43 -28.31
N GLN A 93 25.96 32.75 -29.05
CA GLN A 93 25.57 31.92 -30.19
C GLN A 93 25.20 30.53 -29.69
N GLY A 94 23.91 30.21 -29.71
CA GLY A 94 23.42 28.84 -29.92
C GLY A 94 23.57 27.82 -28.78
N GLY A 95 23.07 28.14 -27.58
CA GLY A 95 22.89 27.15 -26.50
C GLY A 95 21.59 27.43 -25.74
N ASP A 96 20.69 26.46 -25.75
CA ASP A 96 19.32 26.46 -25.23
C ASP A 96 19.13 27.10 -23.84
N PHE A 97 18.29 28.14 -23.79
CA PHE A 97 17.72 28.66 -22.54
C PHE A 97 16.80 27.61 -21.86
N ASN A 98 16.37 26.60 -22.62
CA ASN A 98 15.63 25.42 -22.15
C ASN A 98 16.51 24.43 -21.34
N ASP A 99 17.83 24.49 -21.51
CA ASP A 99 18.80 23.67 -20.74
C ASP A 99 19.33 24.41 -19.49
N LEU A 100 19.23 25.74 -19.46
CA LEU A 100 19.46 26.54 -18.25
C LEU A 100 18.25 26.54 -17.31
N PHE A 101 17.04 26.34 -17.86
CA PHE A 101 15.76 26.23 -17.15
C PHE A 101 15.17 24.82 -17.30
N GLY A 102 15.99 23.80 -17.10
CA GLY A 102 15.63 22.39 -17.22
C GLY A 102 14.27 22.07 -16.58
N GLY A 103 13.37 21.52 -17.40
CA GLY A 103 11.97 21.28 -17.06
C GLY A 103 11.78 20.47 -15.77
N GLY A 104 11.23 21.14 -14.76
CA GLY A 104 10.80 20.53 -13.51
C GLY A 104 10.46 21.60 -12.47
N ASN A 105 9.19 21.66 -12.08
CA ASN A 105 8.58 22.44 -10.98
C ASN A 105 9.06 23.91 -10.77
N PRO A 106 8.16 24.91 -10.86
CA PRO A 106 8.44 26.31 -10.51
C PRO A 106 9.03 26.51 -9.09
N GLN A 107 8.81 25.57 -8.17
CA GLN A 107 9.36 25.60 -6.81
C GLN A 107 10.88 25.36 -6.75
N ASP A 108 11.44 24.57 -7.68
CA ASP A 108 12.87 24.24 -7.70
C ASP A 108 13.70 25.32 -8.43
N ILE A 109 13.04 26.07 -9.31
CA ILE A 109 13.63 27.17 -10.10
C ILE A 109 13.89 28.41 -9.22
N PHE A 110 12.99 28.71 -8.27
CA PHE A 110 13.18 29.85 -7.34
C PHE A 110 14.31 29.60 -6.32
N ALA A 111 14.48 28.37 -5.85
CA ALA A 111 15.51 28.02 -4.87
C ALA A 111 16.94 28.12 -5.42
N ASN A 112 17.14 27.77 -6.70
CA ASN A 112 18.46 27.78 -7.32
C ASN A 112 18.89 29.17 -7.83
N LEU A 113 17.94 30.06 -8.13
CA LEU A 113 18.24 31.39 -8.66
C LEU A 113 18.45 32.46 -7.58
N PHE A 114 17.80 32.33 -6.41
CA PHE A 114 17.90 33.30 -5.31
C PHE A 114 18.69 32.80 -4.08
N GLY A 115 19.02 31.51 -4.02
CA GLY A 115 19.84 30.89 -2.97
C GLY A 115 21.31 30.79 -3.36
N GLY A 116 22.01 31.92 -3.41
CA GLY A 116 23.45 31.94 -3.69
C GLY A 116 24.24 30.96 -2.82
N GLY A 117 25.06 30.11 -3.44
CA GLY A 117 26.28 29.51 -2.87
C GLY A 117 26.20 28.85 -1.48
N GLY A 118 25.02 28.47 -1.01
CA GLY A 118 24.85 27.86 0.31
C GLY A 118 25.38 26.44 0.29
N ARG A 119 26.47 26.17 1.02
CA ARG A 119 26.85 24.82 1.44
C ARG A 119 25.57 24.06 1.81
N ARG A 120 25.20 23.04 1.02
CA ARG A 120 24.12 22.11 1.34
C ARG A 120 24.36 21.67 2.79
N GLY A 121 23.44 22.04 3.69
CA GLY A 121 23.55 21.67 5.09
C GLY A 121 23.67 20.14 5.23
N PRO A 122 24.20 19.66 6.36
CA PRO A 122 24.35 18.23 6.62
C PRO A 122 23.11 17.44 6.18
N ARG A 123 23.29 16.42 5.32
CA ARG A 123 22.19 15.61 4.79
C ARG A 123 21.98 14.35 5.63
N LYS A 124 20.72 13.95 5.83
CA LYS A 124 20.39 12.66 6.42
C LYS A 124 20.87 11.55 5.47
N GLY A 125 21.34 10.45 6.03
CA GLY A 125 21.72 9.28 5.25
C GLY A 125 20.53 8.68 4.52
N GLN A 126 20.82 7.99 3.42
CA GLN A 126 19.79 7.35 2.58
C GLN A 126 19.11 6.20 3.33
N ASP A 127 17.83 5.99 3.05
CA ASP A 127 17.12 4.84 3.58
C ASP A 127 17.58 3.56 2.84
N LEU A 128 17.71 2.46 3.57
CA LEU A 128 18.09 1.15 3.01
C LEU A 128 16.88 0.25 2.92
N GLN A 129 16.88 -0.64 1.93
CA GLN A 129 15.90 -1.71 1.81
C GLN A 129 16.61 -3.05 1.82
N THR A 130 16.05 -4.01 2.55
CA THR A 130 16.53 -5.39 2.59
C THR A 130 15.35 -6.34 2.63
N GLU A 131 15.58 -7.57 2.24
CA GLU A 131 14.57 -8.62 2.26
C GLU A 131 14.93 -9.65 3.34
N ALA A 132 13.92 -10.13 4.06
CA ALA A 132 14.09 -11.20 5.02
C ALA A 132 12.99 -12.24 4.84
N THR A 133 13.39 -13.51 4.86
CA THR A 133 12.45 -14.61 4.76
C THR A 133 12.18 -15.21 6.13
N ILE A 134 10.91 -15.34 6.50
CA ILE A 134 10.45 -15.95 7.75
C ILE A 134 9.60 -17.18 7.48
N THR A 135 9.52 -18.06 8.46
CA THR A 135 8.60 -19.21 8.40
C THR A 135 7.15 -18.76 8.63
N PHE A 136 6.19 -19.56 8.14
CA PHE A 136 4.78 -19.34 8.43
C PHE A 136 4.50 -19.27 9.94
N ARG A 137 5.14 -20.14 10.73
CA ARG A 137 5.01 -20.15 12.20
C ARG A 137 5.43 -18.82 12.82
N GLU A 138 6.58 -18.30 12.41
CA GLU A 138 7.07 -16.98 12.86
C GLU A 138 6.16 -15.84 12.40
N SER A 139 5.56 -15.94 11.20
CA SER A 139 4.60 -14.94 10.74
C SER A 139 3.34 -14.88 11.61
N VAL A 140 2.92 -16.01 12.17
CA VAL A 140 1.73 -16.11 13.02
C VAL A 140 2.03 -15.68 14.45
N PHE A 141 3.10 -16.17 15.06
CA PHE A 141 3.42 -15.88 16.47
C PHE A 141 4.29 -14.64 16.70
N GLY A 142 4.88 -14.10 15.64
CA GLY A 142 5.91 -13.07 15.72
C GLY A 142 7.29 -13.67 16.02
N THR A 143 8.33 -12.93 15.66
CA THR A 143 9.73 -13.33 15.90
C THR A 143 10.61 -12.08 16.02
N THR A 144 11.85 -12.26 16.45
CA THR A 144 12.89 -11.22 16.38
C THR A 144 13.89 -11.63 15.32
N LEU A 145 14.01 -10.82 14.27
CA LEU A 145 14.97 -11.04 13.20
C LEU A 145 16.31 -10.43 13.59
N GLU A 146 17.37 -11.22 13.49
CA GLU A 146 18.74 -10.75 13.56
C GLU A 146 19.33 -10.73 12.15
N LEU A 147 19.48 -9.52 11.59
CA LEU A 147 20.04 -9.32 10.27
C LEU A 147 21.48 -8.84 10.40
N LYS A 148 22.39 -9.49 9.67
CA LYS A 148 23.76 -9.00 9.50
C LYS A 148 23.79 -8.16 8.23
N LEU A 149 23.91 -6.86 8.38
CA LEU A 149 24.00 -5.93 7.27
C LEU A 149 25.43 -5.45 7.12
N THR A 150 25.95 -5.50 5.90
CA THR A 150 27.19 -4.81 5.58
C THR A 150 26.83 -3.35 5.34
N SER A 151 27.25 -2.47 6.25
CA SER A 151 27.10 -1.03 6.04
C SER A 151 27.99 -0.58 4.89
N ASP A 152 27.66 0.55 4.27
CA ASP A 152 28.44 1.24 3.23
C ASP A 152 29.90 1.52 3.66
N ARG A 153 30.19 1.50 4.97
CA ARG A 153 31.56 1.61 5.51
C ARG A 153 32.34 0.29 5.57
N GLY A 154 31.82 -0.81 5.02
CA GLY A 154 32.44 -2.14 5.07
C GLY A 154 32.44 -2.80 6.45
N VAL A 155 31.80 -2.19 7.45
CA VAL A 155 31.67 -2.77 8.80
C VAL A 155 30.35 -3.55 8.88
N PRO A 156 30.37 -4.86 9.23
CA PRO A 156 29.15 -5.61 9.47
C PRO A 156 28.46 -5.10 10.75
N GLN A 157 27.17 -4.79 10.63
CA GLN A 157 26.31 -4.40 11.74
C GLN A 157 25.20 -5.42 11.94
N ASN A 158 25.06 -5.91 13.16
CA ASN A 158 23.90 -6.71 13.55
C ASN A 158 22.72 -5.76 13.85
N VAL A 159 21.60 -5.98 13.17
CA VAL A 159 20.36 -5.23 13.38
C VAL A 159 19.29 -6.19 13.84
N SER A 160 18.72 -5.93 15.02
CA SER A 160 17.55 -6.64 15.51
C SER A 160 16.27 -5.90 15.10
N ALA A 161 15.30 -6.64 14.56
CA ALA A 161 14.00 -6.12 14.17
C ALA A 161 12.89 -7.02 14.71
N ARG A 162 11.95 -6.44 15.45
CA ARG A 162 10.80 -7.16 15.99
C ARG A 162 9.71 -7.30 14.91
N VAL A 163 9.38 -8.54 14.57
CA VAL A 163 8.26 -8.88 13.69
C VAL A 163 7.02 -9.10 14.56
N PRO A 164 5.93 -8.32 14.37
CA PRO A 164 4.69 -8.53 15.11
C PRO A 164 4.01 -9.84 14.70
N ALA A 165 3.21 -10.39 15.62
CA ALA A 165 2.36 -11.54 15.35
C ALA A 165 1.29 -11.23 14.29
N GLY A 166 0.94 -12.23 13.49
CA GLY A 166 -0.07 -12.13 12.43
C GLY A 166 0.31 -11.29 11.22
N VAL A 167 1.62 -11.12 10.96
CA VAL A 167 2.12 -10.36 9.82
C VAL A 167 1.79 -11.07 8.49
N ASN A 168 1.48 -10.29 7.46
CA ASN A 168 1.21 -10.82 6.12
C ASN A 168 2.50 -10.96 5.31
N ASP A 169 2.47 -11.79 4.28
CA ASP A 169 3.51 -11.79 3.25
C ASP A 169 3.61 -10.41 2.57
N GLY A 170 4.84 -9.98 2.25
CA GLY A 170 5.12 -8.67 1.68
C GLY A 170 5.04 -7.50 2.68
N ALA A 171 4.90 -7.76 3.98
CA ALA A 171 4.89 -6.71 4.98
C ALA A 171 6.23 -5.97 5.06
N LYS A 172 6.16 -4.64 5.21
CA LYS A 172 7.34 -3.77 5.35
C LYS A 172 7.53 -3.35 6.80
N ILE A 173 8.67 -3.69 7.39
CA ILE A 173 9.06 -3.30 8.74
C ILE A 173 10.09 -2.19 8.67
N ARG A 174 9.83 -1.07 9.37
CA ARG A 174 10.77 0.05 9.48
C ARG A 174 11.59 -0.06 10.76
N VAL A 175 12.91 -0.09 10.62
CA VAL A 175 13.89 0.02 11.71
C VAL A 175 14.55 1.40 11.63
N LYS A 176 14.18 2.27 12.56
CA LYS A 176 14.59 3.68 12.56
C LYS A 176 16.10 3.81 12.78
N GLY A 177 16.77 4.65 11.98
CA GLY A 177 18.18 4.99 12.16
C GLY A 177 19.18 3.86 11.83
N LYS A 178 18.75 2.83 11.10
CA LYS A 178 19.59 1.70 10.65
C LYS A 178 19.85 1.70 9.13
N GLY A 179 19.53 2.79 8.46
CA GLY A 179 19.86 3.02 7.06
C GLY A 179 21.31 3.48 6.86
N ALA A 180 21.60 4.03 5.68
CA ALA A 180 22.93 4.54 5.37
C ALA A 180 23.28 5.72 6.29
N TYR A 181 24.58 5.93 6.50
CA TYR A 181 25.04 7.06 7.31
C TYR A 181 24.91 8.37 6.53
N GLY A 182 24.61 9.47 7.22
CA GLY A 182 24.68 10.82 6.68
C GLY A 182 25.08 11.82 7.76
N GLU A 183 25.54 12.98 7.33
CA GLU A 183 26.07 14.04 8.19
C GLU A 183 25.02 14.58 9.19
N ALA A 184 23.73 14.57 8.84
CA ALA A 184 22.62 14.91 9.75
C ALA A 184 22.01 13.69 10.47
N GLY A 185 22.70 12.55 10.46
CA GLY A 185 22.25 11.30 11.07
C GLY A 185 21.88 10.21 10.04
N PRO A 186 21.74 8.96 10.50
CA PRO A 186 21.48 7.82 9.62
C PRO A 186 20.05 7.82 9.06
N GLY A 187 19.89 7.23 7.88
CA GLY A 187 18.61 6.86 7.28
C GLY A 187 17.87 5.77 8.06
N ASP A 188 16.72 5.35 7.57
CA ASP A 188 15.95 4.21 8.11
C ASP A 188 16.21 2.94 7.28
N LEU A 189 16.02 1.77 7.90
CA LEU A 189 16.04 0.48 7.21
C LEU A 189 14.61 -0.02 7.05
N PHE A 190 14.22 -0.37 5.83
CA PHE A 190 12.98 -1.05 5.52
C PHE A 190 13.27 -2.53 5.20
N ILE A 191 12.66 -3.42 5.96
CA ILE A 191 12.76 -4.87 5.78
C ILE A 191 11.46 -5.32 5.11
N LEU A 192 11.55 -5.81 3.88
CA LEU A 192 10.46 -6.49 3.19
C LEU A 192 10.45 -7.97 3.60
N LEU A 193 9.33 -8.43 4.17
CA LEU A 193 9.19 -9.80 4.63
C LEU A 193 8.61 -10.71 3.56
N HIS A 194 9.23 -11.88 3.41
CA HIS A 194 8.69 -13.01 2.66
C HIS A 194 8.34 -14.16 3.60
N VAL A 195 7.11 -14.65 3.56
CA VAL A 195 6.65 -15.76 4.39
C VAL A 195 6.74 -17.05 3.59
N LYS A 196 7.55 -18.00 4.08
CA LYS A 196 7.60 -19.35 3.49
C LYS A 196 6.25 -20.05 3.67
N PRO A 197 5.67 -20.63 2.60
CA PRO A 197 4.49 -21.48 2.71
C PRO A 197 4.72 -22.64 3.67
N HIS A 198 3.69 -23.00 4.43
CA HIS A 198 3.72 -24.17 5.32
C HIS A 198 3.12 -25.38 4.59
N PRO A 199 3.65 -26.60 4.77
CA PRO A 199 3.16 -27.79 4.07
C PRO A 199 1.71 -28.17 4.42
N ILE A 200 1.30 -27.97 5.68
CA ILE A 200 -0.03 -28.36 6.20
C ILE A 200 -0.96 -27.16 6.40
N PHE A 201 -0.50 -26.11 7.10
CA PHE A 201 -1.29 -24.93 7.40
C PHE A 201 -1.29 -23.93 6.24
N SER A 202 -2.43 -23.31 6.02
CA SER A 202 -2.59 -22.15 5.16
C SER A 202 -3.34 -21.04 5.90
N ARG A 203 -3.25 -19.81 5.40
CA ARG A 203 -3.92 -18.64 5.99
C ARG A 203 -5.07 -18.19 5.10
N LYS A 204 -6.24 -17.96 5.70
CA LYS A 204 -7.38 -17.28 5.06
C LYS A 204 -7.85 -16.15 5.99
N SER A 205 -7.39 -14.92 5.70
CA SER A 205 -7.56 -13.78 6.61
C SER A 205 -6.94 -14.08 7.99
N GLU A 206 -7.65 -13.91 9.10
CA GLU A 206 -7.14 -14.27 10.43
C GLU A 206 -7.35 -15.74 10.80
N ASN A 207 -8.00 -16.52 9.92
CA ASN A 207 -8.19 -17.95 10.14
C ASN A 207 -7.02 -18.76 9.61
N LEU A 208 -6.70 -19.85 10.31
CA LEU A 208 -5.84 -20.90 9.81
C LEU A 208 -6.69 -21.96 9.14
N THR A 209 -6.21 -22.54 8.05
CA THR A 209 -6.87 -23.63 7.34
C THR A 209 -5.94 -24.82 7.28
N ILE A 210 -6.48 -26.02 7.51
CA ILE A 210 -5.79 -27.29 7.30
C ILE A 210 -6.69 -28.25 6.57
N VAL A 211 -6.07 -29.19 5.85
CA VAL A 211 -6.76 -30.37 5.33
C VAL A 211 -6.35 -31.54 6.21
N LEU A 212 -7.34 -32.12 6.88
CA LEU A 212 -7.12 -33.20 7.83
C LEU A 212 -7.54 -34.52 7.19
N PRO A 213 -6.59 -35.44 6.96
CA PRO A 213 -6.92 -36.78 6.49
C PRO A 213 -7.66 -37.54 7.58
N VAL A 214 -8.80 -38.13 7.22
CA VAL A 214 -9.56 -39.05 8.08
C VAL A 214 -9.84 -40.35 7.33
N THR A 215 -10.07 -41.42 8.08
CA THR A 215 -10.48 -42.70 7.50
C THR A 215 -11.97 -42.69 7.16
N PHE A 216 -12.36 -43.53 6.19
CA PHE A 216 -13.76 -43.72 5.83
C PHE A 216 -14.62 -44.13 7.04
N THR A 217 -14.10 -45.01 7.89
CA THR A 217 -14.79 -45.48 9.09
C THR A 217 -15.03 -44.38 10.11
N GLU A 218 -14.06 -43.47 10.31
CA GLU A 218 -14.23 -42.32 11.20
C GLU A 218 -15.30 -41.37 10.66
N ALA A 219 -15.30 -41.10 9.36
CA ALA A 219 -16.31 -40.24 8.72
C ALA A 219 -17.72 -40.86 8.76
N ALA A 220 -17.83 -42.18 8.54
CA ALA A 220 -19.10 -42.89 8.51
C ALA A 220 -19.70 -43.10 9.91
N LEU A 221 -18.89 -43.58 10.87
CA LEU A 221 -19.34 -43.97 12.21
C LEU A 221 -19.23 -42.85 13.24
N GLY A 222 -18.49 -41.79 12.92
CA GLY A 222 -18.10 -40.75 13.88
C GLY A 222 -16.93 -41.18 14.74
N ALA A 223 -16.11 -40.22 15.16
CA ALA A 223 -14.91 -40.46 15.95
C ALA A 223 -14.47 -39.19 16.69
N ASP A 224 -13.63 -39.36 17.71
CA ASP A 224 -12.89 -38.25 18.31
C ASP A 224 -11.52 -38.16 17.65
N ILE A 225 -11.36 -37.20 16.73
CA ILE A 225 -10.14 -37.04 15.94
C ILE A 225 -9.21 -36.01 16.59
N LYS A 226 -7.91 -36.25 16.52
CA LYS A 226 -6.89 -35.29 16.99
C LYS A 226 -6.50 -34.37 15.85
N VAL A 227 -6.62 -33.07 16.09
CA VAL A 227 -6.32 -32.03 15.12
C VAL A 227 -5.05 -31.29 15.55
N PRO A 228 -3.95 -31.36 14.79
CA PRO A 228 -2.74 -30.63 15.12
C PRO A 228 -2.97 -29.13 14.99
N THR A 229 -2.45 -28.36 15.93
CA THR A 229 -2.47 -26.89 15.86
C THR A 229 -1.07 -26.35 15.53
N LEU A 230 -1.02 -25.09 15.07
CA LEU A 230 0.26 -24.44 14.77
C LEU A 230 1.11 -24.20 16.02
N SER A 231 0.51 -24.20 17.22
CA SER A 231 1.21 -24.08 18.50
C SER A 231 1.99 -25.34 18.87
N GLY A 232 1.63 -26.50 18.30
CA GLY A 232 2.26 -27.79 18.55
C GLY A 232 1.50 -28.69 19.51
N ASP A 233 0.39 -28.22 20.10
CA ASP A 233 -0.60 -29.05 20.79
C ASP A 233 -1.66 -29.59 19.82
N ASP A 234 -2.26 -30.72 20.19
CA ASP A 234 -3.40 -31.31 19.49
C ASP A 234 -4.72 -30.92 20.18
N VAL A 235 -5.74 -30.64 19.38
CA VAL A 235 -7.11 -30.42 19.86
C VAL A 235 -7.98 -31.59 19.43
N THR A 236 -8.69 -32.20 20.38
CA THR A 236 -9.68 -33.24 20.07
C THR A 236 -10.96 -32.61 19.53
N VAL A 237 -11.40 -33.07 18.36
CA VAL A 237 -12.63 -32.62 17.70
C VAL A 237 -13.53 -33.83 17.48
N ARG A 238 -14.81 -33.70 17.85
CA ARG A 238 -15.81 -34.73 17.56
C ARG A 238 -16.22 -34.67 16.10
N LEU A 239 -15.96 -35.74 15.35
CA LEU A 239 -16.49 -35.97 14.02
C LEU A 239 -17.86 -36.65 14.16
N ALA A 240 -18.90 -36.05 13.57
CA ALA A 240 -20.24 -36.62 13.59
C ALA A 240 -20.32 -37.81 12.62
N PRO A 241 -21.13 -38.85 12.91
CA PRO A 241 -21.40 -39.91 11.96
C PRO A 241 -21.99 -39.36 10.66
N GLY A 242 -21.62 -39.95 9.52
CA GLY A 242 -22.05 -39.50 8.19
C GLY A 242 -21.48 -38.15 7.77
N THR A 243 -20.33 -37.73 8.30
CA THR A 243 -19.70 -36.47 7.87
C THR A 243 -19.22 -36.57 6.42
N PRO A 244 -19.67 -35.68 5.50
CA PRO A 244 -19.27 -35.75 4.11
C PRO A 244 -17.82 -35.31 3.89
N ASN A 245 -17.20 -35.82 2.83
CA ASN A 245 -15.88 -35.38 2.39
C ASN A 245 -15.89 -33.88 2.05
N GLY A 246 -14.83 -33.16 2.41
CA GLY A 246 -14.72 -31.71 2.22
C GLY A 246 -15.48 -30.87 3.25
N ARG A 247 -16.15 -31.48 4.24
CA ARG A 247 -16.80 -30.73 5.32
C ARG A 247 -15.77 -29.92 6.10
N VAL A 248 -16.03 -28.62 6.28
CA VAL A 248 -15.20 -27.74 7.11
C VAL A 248 -15.73 -27.73 8.55
N LEU A 249 -14.89 -28.17 9.48
CA LEU A 249 -15.10 -28.06 10.92
C LEU A 249 -14.37 -26.83 11.46
N ARG A 250 -14.94 -26.17 12.46
CA ARG A 250 -14.39 -24.95 13.04
C ARG A 250 -13.94 -25.19 14.48
N VAL A 251 -12.65 -24.97 14.74
CA VAL A 251 -12.07 -24.98 16.08
C VAL A 251 -11.82 -23.53 16.50
N LYS A 252 -12.64 -23.08 17.45
CA LYS A 252 -12.69 -21.67 17.86
C LYS A 252 -11.38 -21.23 18.54
N GLY A 253 -10.88 -20.05 18.20
CA GLY A 253 -9.76 -19.41 18.90
C GLY A 253 -8.39 -20.04 18.64
N ARG A 254 -8.26 -20.90 17.62
CA ARG A 254 -7.02 -21.56 17.21
C ARG A 254 -6.45 -21.03 15.89
N GLY A 255 -6.87 -19.84 15.47
CA GLY A 255 -6.34 -19.13 14.30
C GLY A 255 -5.21 -18.16 14.64
N ILE A 256 -5.07 -17.11 13.83
CA ILE A 256 -4.04 -16.08 13.99
C ILE A 256 -4.55 -15.00 14.95
N THR A 257 -3.69 -14.58 15.88
CA THR A 257 -3.99 -13.47 16.79
C THR A 257 -3.33 -12.19 16.28
N LYS A 258 -4.15 -11.17 16.04
CA LYS A 258 -3.71 -9.86 15.58
C LYS A 258 -4.42 -8.77 16.39
N GLY A 259 -3.65 -8.14 17.29
CA GLY A 259 -4.22 -7.18 18.25
C GLY A 259 -5.20 -7.87 19.19
N SER A 260 -6.44 -7.38 19.25
CA SER A 260 -7.53 -7.96 20.07
C SER A 260 -8.31 -9.07 19.36
N THR A 261 -8.10 -9.27 18.06
CA THR A 261 -8.84 -10.25 17.26
C THR A 261 -8.04 -11.55 17.16
N THR A 262 -8.70 -12.66 17.47
CA THR A 262 -8.18 -14.01 17.26
C THR A 262 -9.10 -14.74 16.30
N GLY A 263 -8.54 -15.25 15.21
CA GLY A 263 -9.29 -16.09 14.27
C GLY A 263 -9.45 -17.53 14.75
N ASP A 264 -10.05 -18.35 13.88
CA ASP A 264 -10.35 -19.74 14.12
C ASP A 264 -9.46 -20.67 13.28
N LEU A 265 -9.38 -21.95 13.66
CA LEU A 265 -8.82 -23.01 12.82
C LEU A 265 -9.96 -23.70 12.06
N LEU A 266 -9.86 -23.69 10.74
CA LEU A 266 -10.79 -24.30 9.81
C LEU A 266 -10.19 -25.61 9.30
N VAL A 267 -10.83 -26.70 9.66
CA VAL A 267 -10.37 -28.06 9.39
C VAL A 267 -11.24 -28.64 8.27
N THR A 268 -10.70 -28.75 7.07
CA THR A 268 -11.37 -29.43 5.97
C THR A 268 -11.12 -30.92 6.11
N VAL A 269 -12.18 -31.70 6.24
CA VAL A 269 -12.10 -33.16 6.31
C VAL A 269 -11.81 -33.72 4.92
N GLU A 270 -10.77 -34.53 4.79
CA GLU A 270 -10.46 -35.28 3.57
C GLU A 270 -10.43 -36.78 3.87
N VAL A 271 -11.37 -37.52 3.28
CA VAL A 271 -11.43 -38.98 3.46
C VAL A 271 -10.33 -39.63 2.63
N GLN A 272 -9.36 -40.23 3.30
CA GLN A 272 -8.27 -40.97 2.65
C GLN A 272 -8.68 -42.42 2.41
N VAL A 273 -8.54 -42.86 1.16
CA VAL A 273 -8.80 -44.24 0.75
C VAL A 273 -7.48 -45.02 0.76
N PRO A 274 -7.37 -46.14 1.51
CA PRO A 274 -6.15 -46.93 1.55
C PRO A 274 -5.84 -47.52 0.17
N GLN A 275 -4.58 -47.43 -0.26
CA GLN A 275 -4.14 -47.93 -1.57
C GLN A 275 -4.10 -49.47 -1.66
N ARG A 276 -4.10 -50.16 -0.51
CA ARG A 276 -4.08 -51.62 -0.42
C ARG A 276 -4.99 -52.08 0.69
N VAL A 277 -5.75 -53.15 0.44
CA VAL A 277 -6.65 -53.77 1.41
C VAL A 277 -6.48 -55.28 1.31
N GLU A 278 -6.12 -55.94 2.41
CA GLU A 278 -5.79 -57.36 2.43
C GLU A 278 -6.89 -58.23 3.05
N SER A 279 -6.97 -59.48 2.57
CA SER A 279 -7.78 -60.60 3.08
C SER A 279 -9.05 -60.18 3.85
N LYS A 280 -9.01 -60.21 5.18
CA LYS A 280 -10.16 -59.94 6.07
C LYS A 280 -10.76 -58.54 5.88
N ALA A 281 -9.94 -57.53 5.64
CA ALA A 281 -10.43 -56.18 5.40
C ALA A 281 -11.15 -56.08 4.04
N ALA A 282 -10.65 -56.79 3.02
CA ALA A 282 -11.32 -56.84 1.72
C ALA A 282 -12.66 -57.60 1.79
N GLU A 283 -12.74 -58.67 2.58
CA GLU A 283 -13.99 -59.40 2.85
C GLU A 283 -15.03 -58.53 3.58
N ALA A 284 -14.59 -57.74 4.56
CA ALA A 284 -15.45 -56.78 5.26
C ALA A 284 -16.01 -55.71 4.30
N LEU A 285 -15.18 -55.18 3.40
CA LEU A 285 -15.62 -54.21 2.39
C LEU A 285 -16.64 -54.80 1.41
N ARG A 286 -16.45 -56.05 0.95
CA ARG A 286 -17.44 -56.75 0.10
C ARG A 286 -18.76 -56.97 0.81
N THR A 287 -18.73 -57.20 2.12
CA THR A 287 -19.95 -57.34 2.92
C THR A 287 -20.66 -55.99 3.04
N PHE A 288 -19.91 -54.91 3.33
CA PHE A 288 -20.43 -53.55 3.35
C PHE A 288 -21.06 -53.12 2.02
N GLU A 289 -20.42 -53.46 0.90
CA GLU A 289 -20.95 -53.19 -0.46
C GLU A 289 -22.31 -53.85 -0.68
N LYS A 290 -22.49 -55.12 -0.28
CA LYS A 290 -23.76 -55.84 -0.42
C LYS A 290 -24.90 -55.19 0.36
N GLU A 291 -24.63 -54.77 1.59
CA GLU A 291 -25.63 -54.13 2.47
C GLU A 291 -26.00 -52.71 2.00
N THR A 292 -25.10 -52.04 1.28
CA THR A 292 -25.30 -50.65 0.81
C THR A 292 -25.68 -50.55 -0.67
N ALA A 293 -25.93 -51.67 -1.34
CA ALA A 293 -26.20 -51.74 -2.78
C ALA A 293 -27.43 -50.93 -3.24
N SER A 294 -28.34 -50.57 -2.32
CA SER A 294 -29.51 -49.74 -2.61
C SER A 294 -29.18 -48.25 -2.79
N ILE A 295 -27.98 -47.80 -2.40
CA ILE A 295 -27.58 -46.38 -2.42
C ILE A 295 -26.79 -46.08 -3.70
N ASP A 296 -27.41 -45.41 -4.67
CA ASP A 296 -26.71 -44.90 -5.85
C ASP A 296 -26.14 -43.50 -5.61
N VAL A 297 -24.83 -43.44 -5.33
CA VAL A 297 -24.10 -42.17 -5.10
C VAL A 297 -23.96 -41.30 -6.36
N ARG A 298 -24.27 -41.81 -7.56
CA ARG A 298 -24.16 -41.07 -8.83
C ARG A 298 -25.51 -40.55 -9.35
N ALA A 299 -26.63 -40.95 -8.76
CA ALA A 299 -27.96 -40.59 -9.24
C ALA A 299 -28.14 -39.06 -9.40
N ASP A 300 -27.81 -38.28 -8.36
CA ASP A 300 -27.90 -36.82 -8.41
C ASP A 300 -26.95 -36.21 -9.47
N PHE A 301 -25.72 -36.73 -9.58
CA PHE A 301 -24.77 -36.28 -10.59
C PHE A 301 -25.27 -36.52 -12.02
N ILE A 302 -25.81 -37.71 -12.29
CA ILE A 302 -26.37 -38.08 -13.60
C ILE A 302 -27.55 -37.16 -13.94
N SER A 303 -28.44 -36.88 -12.98
CA SER A 303 -29.59 -35.99 -13.19
C SER A 303 -29.19 -34.55 -13.54
N LYS A 304 -28.11 -34.05 -12.94
CA LYS A 304 -27.59 -32.70 -13.20
C LYS A 304 -26.85 -32.61 -14.53
N ALA A 305 -26.21 -33.68 -14.97
CA ALA A 305 -25.49 -33.72 -16.24
C ALA A 305 -26.41 -33.73 -17.47
N SER A 306 -27.68 -34.10 -17.31
CA SER A 306 -28.67 -34.16 -18.39
C SER A 306 -29.43 -32.85 -18.64
N ILE A 307 -29.15 -31.80 -17.86
CA ILE A 307 -29.72 -30.44 -17.98
C ILE A 307 -28.72 -29.56 -18.75
#